data_AF-A0A072TYZ0-F1
#
_entry.id   AF-A0A072TYZ0-F1
#
_cell.length_a   1.000
_cell.length_b   1.000
_cell.length_c   1.000
_cell.angle_alpha   90.00
_cell.angle_beta   90.00
_cell.angle_gamma   90.00
#
_symmetry.space_group_name_H-M   'P 1'
#
loop_
_entity.id
_entity.type
_entity.pdbx_description
1 polymer ?
#
loop_
_entity_poly.entity_id
_entity_poly.type
_entity_poly.pdbx_seq_one_letter_code
_entity_poly.pdbx_strand_id
1 'polypeptide(L)' 'MNNIVKFSYVMIIFLSLFFVVADAYGEKCGSSPDCEIYKCIPPAKPKCVLFGCMCIT' A
#
# COMPACT_ATOMS: atom_id res chain seq x y z
N MET A 1 10.68 24.50 -22.87
CA MET A 1 10.52 23.76 -21.60
C MET A 1 10.53 22.27 -21.93
N ASN A 2 11.59 21.57 -21.55
CA ASN A 2 11.85 20.21 -22.03
C ASN A 2 10.75 19.25 -21.57
N ASN A 3 10.12 18.51 -22.48
CA ASN A 3 8.97 17.63 -22.15
C ASN A 3 9.31 16.59 -21.07
N ILE A 4 10.57 16.17 -21.01
CA ILE A 4 11.12 15.27 -19.99
C ILE A 4 10.97 15.84 -18.57
N VAL A 5 11.19 17.14 -18.39
CA VAL A 5 11.10 17.81 -17.08
C VAL A 5 9.65 17.90 -16.61
N LYS A 6 8.71 18.08 -17.55
CA LYS A 6 7.27 18.06 -17.22
C LYS A 6 6.82 16.65 -16.83
N PHE A 7 7.29 15.62 -17.55
CA PHE A 7 6.96 14.24 -17.25
C PHE A 7 7.48 13.82 -15.87
N SER A 8 8.73 14.13 -15.54
CA SER A 8 9.30 13.80 -14.24
C SER A 8 8.56 14.51 -13.10
N TYR A 9 8.17 15.76 -13.29
CA TYR A 9 7.40 16.52 -12.30
C TYR A 9 6.04 15.88 -12.01
N VAL A 10 5.28 15.52 -13.06
CA VAL A 10 3.99 14.84 -12.89
C VAL A 10 4.16 13.46 -12.24
N MET A 11 5.21 12.72 -12.60
CA MET A 11 5.51 11.41 -11.99
C MET A 11 5.80 11.54 -10.49
N ILE A 12 6.58 12.53 -10.07
CA ILE A 12 6.89 12.78 -8.66
C ILE A 12 5.62 13.12 -7.88
N ILE A 13 4.75 13.98 -8.42
CA ILE A 13 3.47 14.32 -7.78
C ILE A 13 2.59 13.09 -7.66
N PHE A 14 2.49 12.28 -8.71
CA PHE A 14 1.67 11.07 -8.71
C PHE A 14 2.16 10.07 -7.66
N LEU A 15 3.48 9.83 -7.58
CA LEU A 15 4.08 8.97 -6.56
C LEU A 15 3.86 9.52 -5.15
N SER A 16 4.02 10.83 -4.96
CA SER A 16 3.81 11.47 -3.65
C SER A 16 2.37 11.29 -3.17
N LEU A 17 1.39 11.53 -4.04
CA LEU A 17 -0.02 11.32 -3.74
C LEU A 17 -0.33 9.84 -3.49
N PHE A 18 0.25 8.94 -4.28
CA PHE A 18 0.11 7.49 -4.10
C PHE A 18 0.61 7.05 -2.73
N PHE A 19 1.78 7.52 -2.30
CA PHE A 19 2.32 7.19 -0.98
C PHE A 19 1.47 7.77 0.15
N VAL A 20 0.96 9.01 0.02
CA VAL A 20 0.07 9.60 1.03
C VAL A 20 -1.23 8.82 1.16
N VAL A 21 -1.85 8.42 0.05
CA VAL A 21 -3.08 7.63 0.06
C VAL A 21 -2.82 6.21 0.58
N ALA A 22 -1.71 5.59 0.20
CA ALA A 22 -1.31 4.29 0.71
C ALA A 22 -1.06 4.32 2.23
N ASP A 23 -0.44 5.39 2.74
CA ASP A 23 -0.21 5.59 4.17
C ASP A 23 -1.50 5.88 4.95
N ALA A 24 -2.45 6.59 4.33
CA ALA A 24 -3.72 6.97 4.95
C ALA A 24 -4.76 5.82 5.00
N TYR A 25 -4.69 4.85 4.07
CA TYR A 25 -5.64 3.74 3.99
C TYR A 25 -5.10 2.41 4.51
N GLY A 26 -3.80 2.30 4.78
CA GLY A 26 -3.25 1.13 5.45
C GLY A 26 -3.55 1.19 6.94
N GLU A 27 -4.35 0.25 7.46
CA GLU A 27 -4.10 -0.24 8.81
C GLU A 27 -2.63 -0.68 8.82
N LYS A 28 -1.77 0.17 9.38
CA LYS A 28 -0.33 -0.04 9.38
C LYS A 28 -0.04 -1.30 10.18
N CYS A 29 0.08 -2.42 9.49
CA CYS A 29 0.56 -3.64 10.11
C CYS A 29 2.09 -3.52 10.21
N GLY A 30 2.63 -3.76 11.40
CA GLY A 30 4.07 -3.91 11.62
C GLY A 30 4.49 -5.35 11.43
N SER A 31 3.59 -6.30 11.70
CA SER A 31 3.82 -7.72 11.54
C SER A 31 2.52 -8.46 11.22
N SER A 32 2.62 -9.65 10.63
CA SER A 32 1.45 -10.50 10.30
C SER A 32 0.46 -10.76 11.45
N PRO A 33 0.88 -10.85 12.74
CA PRO A 33 -0.03 -10.98 13.87
C PRO A 33 -0.97 -9.79 14.05
N ASP A 34 -0.56 -8.58 13.62
CA ASP A 34 -1.42 -7.38 13.69
C ASP A 34 -2.65 -7.51 12.79
N CYS A 35 -2.58 -8.38 11.77
CA CYS A 35 -3.65 -8.64 10.81
C CYS A 35 -4.59 -9.78 11.22
N GLU A 36 -4.46 -10.36 12.42
CA GLU A 36 -5.34 -11.45 12.89
C GLU A 36 -6.80 -11.03 13.03
N ILE A 37 -7.07 -9.72 13.19
CA ILE A 37 -8.42 -9.15 13.22
C ILE A 37 -9.10 -9.28 11.84
N TYR A 38 -8.30 -9.37 10.76
CA TYR A 38 -8.78 -9.48 9.39
C TYR A 38 -9.26 -10.91 9.08
N LYS A 39 -10.57 -11.08 8.96
CA LYS A 39 -11.17 -12.37 8.61
C LYS A 39 -11.04 -12.62 7.10
N CYS A 40 -10.04 -13.40 6.72
CA CYS A 40 -9.90 -13.91 5.35
C CYS A 40 -10.82 -15.11 5.10
N ILE A 41 -11.27 -15.27 3.85
CA ILE A 41 -12.00 -16.45 3.41
C ILE A 41 -11.00 -17.61 3.26
N PRO A 42 -11.19 -18.77 3.92
CA PRO A 42 -10.34 -19.93 3.74
C PRO A 42 -10.26 -20.33 2.26
N PRO A 43 -9.07 -20.68 1.70
CA PRO A 43 -7.80 -21.02 2.36
C PRO A 43 -6.86 -19.85 2.68
N ALA A 44 -7.22 -18.62 2.32
CA ALA A 44 -6.33 -17.47 2.45
C ALA A 44 -6.08 -17.10 3.92
N LYS A 45 -4.83 -16.72 4.21
CA LYS A 45 -4.40 -16.23 5.53
C LYS A 45 -4.08 -14.73 5.46
N PRO A 46 -4.45 -13.95 6.49
CA PRO A 46 -4.05 -12.56 6.56
C PRO A 46 -2.53 -12.46 6.72
N LYS A 47 -1.89 -11.62 5.92
CA LYS A 47 -0.46 -11.30 6.00
C LYS A 47 -0.25 -9.81 5.87
N CYS A 48 0.78 -9.32 6.55
CA CYS A 48 1.23 -7.96 6.37
C CYS A 48 2.09 -7.84 5.11
N VAL A 49 1.63 -7.08 4.12
CA VAL A 49 2.36 -6.81 2.87
C VAL A 49 2.33 -5.31 2.60
N LEU A 50 3.51 -4.71 2.40
CA LEU A 50 3.62 -3.28 2.11
C LEU A 50 2.90 -2.41 3.17
N PHE A 51 3.01 -2.76 4.44
CA PHE A 51 2.36 -2.08 5.58
C PHE A 51 0.83 -2.11 5.57
N GLY A 52 0.21 -2.99 4.77
CA GLY A 52 -1.22 -3.26 4.78
C GLY A 52 -1.54 -4.73 5.00
N CYS A 53 -2.66 -5.00 5.65
CA CYS A 53 -3.17 -6.35 5.79
C CYS A 53 -3.81 -6.84 4.49
N MET A 54 -3.28 -7.92 3.92
CA MET A 54 -3.81 -8.56 2.71
C MET A 54 -4.10 -10.04 2.97
N CYS A 55 -5.14 -10.58 2.31
CA CYS A 55 -5.43 -12.01 2.33
C CYS A 55 -4.65 -12.71 1.22
N ILE A 56 -3.80 -13.66 1.59
CA ILE A 56 -2.93 -14.38 0.65
C ILE A 56 -3.12 -15.88 0.86
N THR A 57 -3.38 -16.60 -0.23
CA THR A 57 -3.57 -18.06 -0.27
C THR A 57 -2.27 -18.82 -0.02
#